data_AF-A0A815GVX1-F1
#
_entry.id   AF-A0A815GVX1-F1
#
_cell.length_a   1.000
_cell.length_b   1.000
_cell.length_c   1.000
_cell.angle_alpha   90.00
_cell.angle_beta   90.00
_cell.angle_gamma   90.00
#
_symmetry.space_group_name_H-M   'P 1'
#
loop_
_entity.id
_entity.type
_entity.pdbx_description
1 polymer ?
#
loop_
_entity_poly.entity_id
_entity_poly.type
_entity_poly.pdbx_seq_one_letter_code
_entity_poly.pdbx_strand_id
1 'polypeptide(L)'
;MLTGMHERELPSTLHRDKKGSFVNVYPFVWNKYRDRGYVTGYAEDGPHMGIWTLRLRGFNQTPTDHYMIPFYRLPTTRSFLYAQNTYCFGNQTSFELFLSYIRQFWKSYSTDNKFFFGFFKQYTHNDYSRGSLTDAPILDLLRTLRKSGQFERTVFILMTDHGARFSAARRTPQGTVEERLPFMSFILPSIFRQKYPRAVNALRTNINRLTTPLDVYATLLSLLDMNKESSTNNANITQRAISLFNVIPAQRTCDHIKLPPHWCSCLQWQQVNANDIKIKQAAEYIVNYINQLLSTVSRSLCHHLILDSIHNAQMYRPNKNFSAPLERGVRVLTHWNRANDVVFYQITFGTKPNEAIYEATIQYTSRTGSFSTDHTHISRLNAYKSSANCIVRSYPHLRKFCFCIK
;
A
#
# COMPACT_ATOMS: atom_id res chain seq x y z
N MET A 1 7.54 1.64 1.07
CA MET A 1 7.84 2.72 2.03
C MET A 1 9.07 2.44 2.89
N LEU A 2 9.16 1.34 3.64
CA LEU A 2 10.26 1.17 4.60
C LEU A 2 11.55 0.60 4.01
N THR A 3 11.53 0.09 2.79
CA THR A 3 12.68 -0.57 2.13
C THR A 3 13.17 0.15 0.87
N GLY A 4 12.42 1.13 0.36
CA GLY A 4 12.68 1.75 -0.94
C GLY A 4 12.46 0.83 -2.16
N MET A 5 11.92 -0.38 -1.94
CA MET A 5 11.79 -1.42 -2.96
C MET A 5 10.38 -2.01 -2.98
N HIS A 6 9.96 -2.47 -4.15
CA HIS A 6 8.78 -3.33 -4.32
C HIS A 6 9.08 -4.74 -3.80
N GLU A 7 8.05 -5.47 -3.37
CA GLU A 7 8.19 -6.84 -2.82
C GLU A 7 8.93 -7.78 -3.79
N ARG A 8 8.75 -7.61 -5.10
CA ARG A 8 9.38 -8.44 -6.14
C ARG A 8 10.86 -8.16 -6.39
N GLU A 9 11.35 -7.00 -5.95
CA GLU A 9 12.76 -6.64 -6.03
C GLU A 9 13.56 -7.19 -4.84
N LEU A 10 12.85 -7.69 -3.82
CA LEU A 10 13.44 -8.20 -2.59
C LEU A 10 13.56 -9.73 -2.63
N PRO A 11 14.51 -10.32 -1.88
CA PRO A 11 14.58 -11.77 -1.71
C PRO A 11 13.25 -12.32 -1.18
N SER A 12 12.86 -13.51 -1.62
CA SER A 12 11.66 -14.16 -1.08
C SER A 12 11.82 -14.38 0.44
N THR A 13 10.81 -13.94 1.20
CA THR A 13 10.72 -14.21 2.65
C THR A 13 9.40 -14.86 3.02
N LEU A 14 8.71 -15.47 2.05
CA LEU A 14 7.42 -16.12 2.25
C LEU A 14 7.58 -17.32 3.20
N HIS A 15 6.69 -17.45 4.19
CA HIS A 15 6.77 -18.57 5.16
C HIS A 15 6.60 -19.95 4.55
N ARG A 16 6.04 -20.03 3.33
CA ARG A 16 5.79 -21.28 2.60
C ARG A 16 6.80 -21.56 1.49
N ASP A 17 7.68 -20.61 1.19
CA ASP A 17 8.82 -20.85 0.30
C ASP A 17 9.90 -21.57 1.10
N LYS A 18 10.29 -22.79 0.70
CA LYS A 18 11.33 -23.57 1.38
C LYS A 18 12.68 -22.84 1.40
N LYS A 19 13.00 -22.10 0.33
CA LYS A 19 14.24 -21.31 0.19
C LYS A 19 14.10 -19.86 0.68
N GLY A 20 12.92 -19.48 1.18
CA GLY A 20 12.68 -18.11 1.65
C GLY A 20 13.54 -17.76 2.86
N SER A 21 13.99 -16.51 2.95
CA SER A 21 14.74 -15.98 4.09
C SER A 21 13.82 -15.38 5.15
N PHE A 22 14.35 -15.03 6.31
CA PHE A 22 13.64 -14.15 7.25
C PHE A 22 13.67 -12.71 6.75
N VAL A 23 12.70 -11.90 7.19
CA VAL A 23 12.52 -10.50 6.76
C VAL A 23 13.72 -9.61 7.11
N ASN A 24 14.59 -10.06 8.01
CA ASN A 24 15.87 -9.43 8.36
C ASN A 24 16.77 -9.10 7.16
N VAL A 25 16.63 -9.79 6.02
CA VAL A 25 17.43 -9.53 4.81
C VAL A 25 17.02 -8.25 4.06
N TYR A 26 15.90 -7.62 4.42
CA TYR A 26 15.42 -6.43 3.73
C TYR A 26 16.20 -5.16 4.14
N PRO A 27 16.39 -4.21 3.20
CA PRO A 27 17.14 -2.98 3.44
C PRO A 27 16.26 -1.92 4.13
N PHE A 28 15.82 -2.22 5.35
CA PHE A 28 14.94 -1.31 6.09
C PHE A 28 15.60 0.03 6.39
N VAL A 29 14.79 1.10 6.29
CA VAL A 29 15.22 2.47 6.56
C VAL A 29 15.73 2.65 7.98
N TRP A 30 15.14 1.96 8.98
CA TRP A 30 15.61 2.03 10.35
C TRP A 30 17.04 1.52 10.53
N ASN A 31 17.54 0.63 9.66
CA ASN A 31 18.96 0.24 9.70
C ASN A 31 19.86 1.45 9.42
N LYS A 32 19.48 2.30 8.45
CA LYS A 32 20.22 3.54 8.14
C LYS A 32 20.18 4.56 9.27
N TYR A 33 19.08 4.62 10.02
CA TYR A 33 18.98 5.43 11.22
C TYR A 33 19.87 4.88 12.35
N ARG A 34 19.84 3.57 12.60
CA ARG A 34 20.73 2.91 13.58
C ARG A 34 22.20 3.14 13.25
N ASP A 35 22.60 3.02 11.99
CA ASP A 35 23.98 3.28 11.53
C ASP A 35 24.42 4.74 11.79
N ARG A 36 23.47 5.67 12.00
CA ARG A 36 23.70 7.07 12.36
C ARG A 36 23.53 7.34 13.87
N GLY A 37 23.50 6.29 14.69
CA GLY A 37 23.40 6.39 16.15
C GLY A 37 22.00 6.70 16.69
N TYR A 38 20.95 6.51 15.89
CA TYR A 38 19.58 6.67 16.38
C TYR A 38 19.15 5.45 17.18
N VAL A 39 18.44 5.68 18.28
CA VAL A 39 17.65 4.63 18.94
C VAL A 39 16.43 4.31 18.07
N THR A 40 16.25 3.05 17.72
CA THR A 40 15.22 2.60 16.77
C THR A 40 14.11 1.83 17.45
N GLY A 41 12.87 2.05 17.01
CA GLY A 41 11.69 1.34 17.48
C GLY A 41 10.76 0.89 16.36
N TYR A 42 10.23 -0.32 16.49
CA TYR A 42 9.17 -0.86 15.66
C TYR A 42 8.10 -1.51 16.54
N ALA A 43 6.88 -0.99 16.46
CA ALA A 43 5.73 -1.58 17.14
C ALA A 43 4.63 -1.91 16.14
N GLU A 44 4.05 -3.08 16.30
CA GLU A 44 2.90 -3.53 15.54
C GLU A 44 2.02 -4.43 16.42
N ASP A 45 0.71 -4.26 16.32
CA ASP A 45 -0.30 -5.08 16.98
C ASP A 45 -0.66 -6.35 16.17
N GLY A 46 -1.47 -7.24 16.73
CA GLY A 46 -2.08 -8.35 15.96
C GLY A 46 -1.08 -9.18 15.13
N PRO A 47 -0.10 -9.87 15.74
CA PRO A 47 1.01 -10.54 15.03
C PRO A 47 0.59 -11.65 14.06
N HIS A 48 -0.68 -12.08 14.08
CA HIS A 48 -1.25 -13.05 13.14
C HIS A 48 -1.69 -12.41 11.81
N MET A 49 -1.85 -11.08 11.78
CA MET A 49 -2.16 -10.27 10.60
C MET A 49 -1.08 -9.21 10.32
N GLY A 50 0.13 -9.40 10.86
CA GLY A 50 1.19 -8.40 10.77
C GLY A 50 1.76 -8.23 9.36
N ILE A 51 2.24 -7.02 9.06
CA ILE A 51 2.81 -6.65 7.75
C ILE A 51 3.98 -7.57 7.34
N TRP A 52 4.73 -8.07 8.33
CA TRP A 52 5.87 -8.97 8.11
C TRP A 52 5.60 -10.42 8.51
N THR A 53 4.42 -10.76 9.00
CA THR A 53 4.16 -12.08 9.60
C THR A 53 2.97 -12.82 9.00
N LEU A 54 2.04 -12.11 8.34
CA LEU A 54 0.86 -12.73 7.71
C LEU A 54 1.25 -13.65 6.54
N ARG A 55 2.09 -13.16 5.63
CA ARG A 55 2.57 -13.92 4.46
C ARG A 55 4.05 -14.26 4.54
N LEU A 56 4.82 -13.52 5.32
CA LEU A 56 6.27 -13.64 5.38
C LEU A 56 6.70 -14.37 6.66
N ARG A 57 7.95 -14.84 6.72
CA ARG A 57 8.55 -15.54 7.88
C ARG A 57 8.69 -14.65 9.12
N GLY A 58 8.49 -13.35 8.99
CA GLY A 58 8.78 -12.39 10.04
C GLY A 58 10.27 -12.24 10.30
N PHE A 59 10.58 -11.67 11.45
CA PHE A 59 11.94 -11.49 11.91
C PHE A 59 12.39 -12.68 12.77
N ASN A 60 13.60 -13.20 12.53
CA ASN A 60 14.26 -14.17 13.41
C ASN A 60 15.25 -13.53 14.40
N GLN A 61 15.62 -12.28 14.16
CA GLN A 61 16.38 -11.44 15.09
C GLN A 61 15.64 -10.12 15.29
N THR A 62 15.75 -9.54 16.47
CA THR A 62 15.11 -8.26 16.80
C THR A 62 15.55 -7.17 15.80
N PRO A 63 14.62 -6.54 15.04
CA PRO A 63 14.98 -5.66 13.93
C PRO A 63 15.41 -4.25 14.35
N THR A 64 15.05 -3.85 15.56
CA THR A 64 15.20 -2.50 16.14
C THR A 64 15.51 -2.64 17.63
N ASP A 65 16.03 -1.58 18.27
CA ASP A 65 16.34 -1.59 19.71
C ASP A 65 15.08 -1.84 20.56
N HIS A 66 13.94 -1.34 20.09
CA HIS A 66 12.62 -1.51 20.67
C HIS A 66 11.70 -2.26 19.72
N TYR A 67 11.22 -3.44 20.11
CA TYR A 67 10.37 -4.29 19.27
C TYR A 67 9.19 -4.84 20.07
N MET A 68 7.97 -4.38 19.76
CA MET A 68 6.78 -4.67 20.59
C MET A 68 6.10 -6.03 20.26
N ILE A 69 6.38 -6.64 19.11
CA ILE A 69 5.71 -7.89 18.68
C ILE A 69 5.86 -9.05 19.69
N PRO A 70 7.02 -9.28 20.35
CA PRO A 70 7.16 -10.29 21.39
C PRO A 70 6.10 -10.16 22.48
N PHE A 71 5.78 -8.95 22.94
CA PHE A 71 4.73 -8.70 23.94
C PHE A 71 3.38 -9.29 23.50
N TYR A 72 2.96 -9.03 22.26
CA TYR A 72 1.71 -9.56 21.70
C TYR A 72 1.73 -11.06 21.38
N ARG A 73 2.91 -11.70 21.40
CA ARG A 73 3.07 -13.14 21.15
C ARG A 73 3.14 -13.97 22.43
N LEU A 74 3.41 -13.36 23.58
CA LEU A 74 3.48 -14.07 24.86
C LEU A 74 2.19 -14.86 25.09
N PRO A 75 2.27 -16.16 25.47
CA PRO A 75 1.10 -16.98 25.73
C PRO A 75 0.17 -16.36 26.78
N THR A 76 0.72 -15.73 27.82
CA THR A 76 -0.05 -15.02 28.84
C THR A 76 -0.85 -13.85 28.26
N THR A 77 -0.19 -13.00 27.45
CA THR A 77 -0.85 -11.90 26.72
C THR A 77 -1.96 -12.43 25.81
N ARG A 78 -1.69 -13.52 25.09
CA ARG A 78 -2.68 -14.16 24.21
C ARG A 78 -3.85 -14.73 24.99
N SER A 79 -3.60 -15.54 26.00
CA SER A 79 -4.64 -16.14 26.85
C SER A 79 -5.50 -15.06 27.50
N PHE A 80 -4.90 -13.96 27.96
CA PHE A 80 -5.63 -12.82 28.50
C PHE A 80 -6.57 -12.18 27.45
N LEU A 81 -6.05 -11.90 26.25
CA LEU A 81 -6.84 -11.34 25.16
C LEU A 81 -7.98 -12.25 24.70
N TYR A 82 -7.74 -13.56 24.66
CA TYR A 82 -8.74 -14.54 24.24
C TYR A 82 -9.78 -14.85 25.32
N ALA A 83 -9.42 -14.75 26.61
CA ALA A 83 -10.32 -15.03 27.73
C ALA A 83 -11.28 -13.86 28.05
N GLN A 84 -10.91 -12.63 27.70
CA GLN A 84 -11.76 -11.45 27.91
C GLN A 84 -12.35 -10.95 26.60
N ASN A 85 -11.67 -9.97 26.00
CA ASN A 85 -12.01 -9.29 24.79
C ASN A 85 -10.69 -8.95 24.11
N THR A 86 -10.51 -9.36 22.86
CA THR A 86 -9.26 -9.16 22.12
C THR A 86 -8.84 -7.68 21.99
N TYR A 87 -9.75 -6.74 22.26
CA TYR A 87 -9.50 -5.29 22.18
C TYR A 87 -8.97 -4.67 23.47
N CYS A 88 -9.00 -5.35 24.62
CA CYS A 88 -8.64 -4.77 25.92
C CYS A 88 -7.60 -5.61 26.68
N PHE A 89 -6.76 -4.92 27.45
CA PHE A 89 -5.82 -5.45 28.42
C PHE A 89 -6.16 -4.88 29.80
N GLY A 90 -6.93 -5.65 30.58
CA GLY A 90 -7.47 -5.20 31.85
C GLY A 90 -8.43 -4.03 31.63
N ASN A 91 -8.13 -2.89 32.24
CA ASN A 91 -8.91 -1.66 32.12
C ASN A 91 -8.44 -0.71 31.00
N GLN A 92 -7.44 -1.11 30.20
CA GLN A 92 -6.94 -0.33 29.07
C GLN A 92 -7.28 -1.01 27.75
N THR A 93 -7.52 -0.22 26.71
CA THR A 93 -7.61 -0.78 25.36
C THR A 93 -6.22 -1.13 24.81
N SER A 94 -6.19 -2.09 23.90
CA SER A 94 -4.99 -2.47 23.12
C SER A 94 -4.36 -1.28 22.40
N PHE A 95 -5.17 -0.31 21.94
CA PHE A 95 -4.69 0.90 21.30
C PHE A 95 -4.07 1.88 22.30
N GLU A 96 -4.68 2.08 23.47
CA GLU A 96 -4.09 2.92 24.53
C GLU A 96 -2.76 2.36 25.03
N LEU A 97 -2.67 1.03 25.17
CA LEU A 97 -1.42 0.36 25.52
C LEU A 97 -0.35 0.58 24.44
N PHE A 98 -0.73 0.45 23.16
CA PHE A 98 0.15 0.71 22.02
C PHE A 98 0.67 2.16 22.02
N LEU A 99 -0.21 3.14 22.23
CA LEU A 99 0.17 4.56 22.35
C LEU A 99 1.00 4.84 23.62
N SER A 100 0.72 4.14 24.73
CA SER A 100 1.52 4.22 25.96
C SER A 100 2.97 3.79 25.72
N TYR A 101 3.18 2.70 24.98
CA TYR A 101 4.53 2.25 24.60
C TYR A 101 5.29 3.32 23.80
N ILE A 102 4.62 3.95 22.82
CA ILE A 102 5.20 5.05 22.03
C ILE A 102 5.56 6.24 22.93
N ARG A 103 4.66 6.64 23.85
CA ARG A 103 4.90 7.74 24.79
C ARG A 103 6.10 7.45 25.69
N GLN A 104 6.20 6.23 26.22
CA GLN A 104 7.32 5.83 27.07
C GLN A 104 8.64 5.83 26.30
N PHE A 105 8.67 5.29 25.08
CA PHE A 105 9.85 5.37 24.22
C PHE A 105 10.31 6.81 24.02
N TRP A 106 9.38 7.73 23.72
CA TRP A 106 9.72 9.13 23.50
C TRP A 106 10.23 9.86 24.76
N LYS A 107 9.71 9.46 25.93
CA LYS A 107 10.14 9.98 27.24
C LYS A 107 11.52 9.44 27.63
N SER A 108 11.75 8.13 27.52
CA SER A 108 12.98 7.47 27.95
C SER A 108 14.21 7.94 27.17
N TYR A 109 14.02 8.26 25.88
CA TYR A 109 15.09 8.71 24.98
C TYR A 109 14.99 10.21 24.68
N SER A 110 14.56 11.04 25.64
CA SER A 110 14.19 12.45 25.38
C SER A 110 15.30 13.32 24.77
N THR A 111 16.57 12.99 25.03
CA THR A 111 17.76 13.67 24.53
C THR A 111 18.40 12.99 23.32
N ASP A 112 18.03 11.76 23.02
CA ASP A 112 18.63 10.98 21.95
C ASP A 112 17.97 11.23 20.59
N ASN A 113 18.76 11.05 19.53
CA ASN A 113 18.25 10.85 18.19
C ASN A 113 17.47 9.53 18.14
N LYS A 114 16.25 9.56 17.63
CA LYS A 114 15.35 8.39 17.66
C LYS A 114 14.47 8.29 16.43
N PHE A 115 14.22 7.06 16.01
CA PHE A 115 13.32 6.72 14.90
C PHE A 115 12.33 5.67 15.38
N PHE A 116 11.04 5.90 15.17
CA PHE A 116 10.01 4.96 15.59
C PHE A 116 8.97 4.76 14.48
N PHE A 117 8.71 3.50 14.13
CA PHE A 117 7.61 3.12 13.24
C PHE A 117 6.55 2.34 14.02
N GLY A 118 5.36 2.92 14.18
CA GLY A 118 4.22 2.28 14.82
C GLY A 118 3.13 1.95 13.80
N PHE A 119 2.63 0.72 13.80
CA PHE A 119 1.54 0.29 12.92
C PHE A 119 0.46 -0.49 13.69
N PHE A 120 -0.67 0.17 13.93
CA PHE A 120 -1.83 -0.41 14.61
C PHE A 120 -2.97 -0.64 13.62
N LYS A 121 -3.58 -1.83 13.61
CA LYS A 121 -4.59 -2.20 12.60
C LYS A 121 -5.78 -2.99 13.15
N GLN A 122 -5.76 -3.43 14.41
CA GLN A 122 -6.78 -4.31 14.97
C GLN A 122 -8.21 -3.76 14.83
N TYR A 123 -8.38 -2.44 14.88
CA TYR A 123 -9.70 -1.81 14.74
C TYR A 123 -10.18 -1.68 13.29
N THR A 124 -9.29 -1.70 12.30
CA THR A 124 -9.62 -1.32 10.92
C THR A 124 -9.32 -2.41 9.88
N HIS A 125 -8.56 -3.46 10.25
CA HIS A 125 -8.06 -4.45 9.28
C HIS A 125 -9.18 -5.24 8.56
N ASN A 126 -10.20 -5.68 9.30
CA ASN A 126 -11.29 -6.49 8.76
C ASN A 126 -12.58 -5.69 8.51
N ASP A 127 -12.72 -4.56 9.18
CA ASP A 127 -13.90 -3.70 9.16
C ASP A 127 -13.48 -2.29 9.60
N TYR A 128 -13.95 -1.26 8.91
CA TYR A 128 -13.62 0.13 9.21
C TYR A 128 -14.51 0.75 10.29
N SER A 129 -15.59 0.09 10.70
CA SER A 129 -16.60 0.63 11.65
C SER A 129 -16.02 1.06 13.01
N ARG A 130 -14.91 0.45 13.45
CA ARG A 130 -14.25 0.77 14.73
C ARG A 130 -13.15 1.82 14.60
N GLY A 131 -12.92 2.37 13.40
CA GLY A 131 -11.89 3.38 13.17
C GLY A 131 -12.08 4.63 14.03
N SER A 132 -13.33 5.01 14.33
CA SER A 132 -13.67 6.14 15.21
C SER A 132 -13.11 6.00 16.63
N LEU A 133 -12.88 4.77 17.11
CA LEU A 133 -12.28 4.51 18.43
C LEU A 133 -10.82 4.97 18.52
N THR A 134 -10.16 5.26 17.39
CA THR A 134 -8.79 5.77 17.37
C THR A 134 -8.70 7.29 17.51
N ASP A 135 -9.78 8.03 17.28
CA ASP A 135 -9.76 9.49 17.15
C ASP A 135 -9.32 10.19 18.45
N ALA A 136 -10.04 9.96 19.55
CA ALA A 136 -9.74 10.59 20.84
C ALA A 136 -8.34 10.20 21.38
N PRO A 137 -7.90 8.92 21.36
CA PRO A 137 -6.55 8.58 21.79
C PRO A 137 -5.43 9.18 20.92
N ILE A 138 -5.61 9.27 19.59
CA ILE A 138 -4.65 9.96 18.72
C ILE A 138 -4.58 11.45 19.07
N LEU A 139 -5.74 12.10 19.25
CA LEU A 139 -5.78 13.52 19.64
C LEU A 139 -5.07 13.76 20.98
N ASP A 140 -5.26 12.88 21.97
CA ASP A 140 -4.55 12.96 23.25
C ASP A 140 -3.02 12.81 23.08
N LEU A 141 -2.57 11.86 22.28
CA LEU A 141 -1.14 11.71 21.95
C LEU A 141 -0.59 13.00 21.33
N LEU A 142 -1.26 13.55 20.31
CA LEU A 142 -0.83 14.77 19.63
C LEU A 142 -0.79 15.96 20.60
N ARG A 143 -1.80 16.13 21.46
CA ARG A 143 -1.83 17.18 22.48
C ARG A 143 -0.69 17.02 23.49
N THR A 144 -0.40 15.79 23.90
CA THR A 144 0.68 15.44 24.85
C THR A 144 2.05 15.75 24.26
N LEU A 145 2.32 15.32 23.02
CA LEU A 145 3.58 15.60 22.33
C LEU A 145 3.79 17.11 22.09
N ARG A 146 2.71 17.85 21.83
CA ARG A 146 2.76 19.32 21.72
C ARG A 146 3.08 19.98 23.06
N LYS A 147 2.34 19.65 24.13
CA LYS A 147 2.52 20.24 25.47
C LYS A 147 3.92 19.97 26.05
N SER A 148 4.49 18.81 25.74
CA SER A 148 5.84 18.42 26.20
C SER A 148 6.97 18.96 25.32
N GLY A 149 6.68 19.80 24.31
CA GLY A 149 7.68 20.36 23.41
C GLY A 149 8.33 19.36 22.45
N GLN A 150 7.84 18.11 22.40
CA GLN A 150 8.44 17.05 21.59
C GLN A 150 8.31 17.31 20.09
N PHE A 151 7.24 18.00 19.65
CA PHE A 151 7.11 18.41 18.25
C PHE A 151 8.16 19.41 17.79
N GLU A 152 8.84 20.12 18.69
CA GLU A 152 9.91 21.06 18.29
C GLU A 152 11.22 20.37 17.92
N ARG A 153 11.30 19.05 18.10
CA ARG A 153 12.45 18.21 17.74
C ARG A 153 12.07 16.94 16.99
N THR A 154 10.82 16.81 16.55
CA THR A 154 10.28 15.59 15.94
C THR A 154 9.56 15.90 14.64
N VAL A 155 10.01 15.29 13.55
CA VAL A 155 9.17 15.13 12.35
C VAL A 155 8.20 13.98 12.61
N PHE A 156 6.91 14.27 12.68
CA PHE A 156 5.87 13.28 12.95
C PHE A 156 5.02 13.04 11.70
N ILE A 157 4.80 11.78 11.36
CA ILE A 157 4.01 11.36 10.21
C ILE A 157 2.84 10.51 10.71
N LEU A 158 1.61 10.94 10.44
CA LEU A 158 0.40 10.14 10.66
C LEU A 158 -0.11 9.67 9.32
N MET A 159 -0.29 8.36 9.15
CA MET A 159 -0.64 7.77 7.86
C MET A 159 -1.45 6.48 7.98
N THR A 160 -2.09 6.09 6.87
CA THR A 160 -2.64 4.75 6.63
C THR A 160 -1.83 4.04 5.53
N ASP A 161 -1.96 2.71 5.42
CA ASP A 161 -1.28 1.94 4.37
C ASP A 161 -2.13 1.79 3.10
N HIS A 162 -3.45 1.57 3.26
CA HIS A 162 -4.43 1.55 2.18
C HIS A 162 -5.87 1.73 2.72
N GLY A 163 -6.83 2.05 1.85
CA GLY A 163 -8.27 1.94 2.13
C GLY A 163 -8.79 0.50 2.13
N ALA A 164 -10.11 0.29 2.18
CA ALA A 164 -10.66 -1.07 2.25
C ALA A 164 -10.37 -1.88 0.97
N ARG A 165 -9.84 -3.10 1.12
CA ARG A 165 -9.54 -3.99 -0.03
C ARG A 165 -10.66 -4.99 -0.32
N PHE A 166 -11.30 -5.53 0.72
CA PHE A 166 -12.31 -6.60 0.63
C PHE A 166 -13.59 -6.23 1.36
N SER A 167 -14.30 -5.21 0.89
CA SER A 167 -15.52 -4.75 1.54
C SER A 167 -16.55 -4.25 0.52
N ALA A 168 -17.80 -4.08 0.97
CA ALA A 168 -18.80 -3.40 0.18
C ALA A 168 -18.35 -1.98 -0.19
N ALA A 169 -17.66 -1.28 0.72
CA ALA A 169 -17.09 0.05 0.46
C ALA A 169 -16.11 0.04 -0.72
N ARG A 170 -15.24 -0.97 -0.84
CA ARG A 170 -14.29 -1.08 -1.97
C ARG A 170 -14.97 -1.19 -3.35
N ARG A 171 -16.22 -1.66 -3.40
CA ARG A 171 -16.98 -1.76 -4.66
C ARG A 171 -17.57 -0.42 -5.12
N THR A 172 -17.47 0.62 -4.30
CA THR A 172 -17.93 1.97 -4.66
C THR A 172 -16.80 2.76 -5.34
N PRO A 173 -17.13 3.78 -6.16
CA PRO A 173 -16.11 4.67 -6.72
C PRO A 173 -15.20 5.31 -5.66
N GLN A 174 -15.78 5.69 -4.52
CA GLN A 174 -15.02 6.27 -3.39
C GLN A 174 -14.02 5.26 -2.80
N GLY A 175 -14.44 4.01 -2.56
CA GLY A 175 -13.56 2.98 -2.01
C GLY A 175 -12.40 2.62 -2.95
N THR A 176 -12.59 2.70 -4.26
CA THR A 176 -11.50 2.55 -5.25
C THR A 176 -10.43 3.63 -5.09
N VAL A 177 -10.85 4.88 -4.84
CA VAL A 177 -9.93 6.00 -4.60
C VAL A 177 -9.20 5.81 -3.26
N GLU A 178 -9.93 5.49 -2.20
CA GLU A 178 -9.35 5.28 -0.85
C GLU A 178 -8.35 4.13 -0.80
N GLU A 179 -8.56 3.03 -1.53
CA GLU A 179 -7.59 1.94 -1.63
C GLU A 179 -6.23 2.43 -2.18
N ARG A 180 -6.27 3.31 -3.18
CA ARG A 180 -5.08 3.75 -3.93
C ARG A 180 -4.45 5.03 -3.40
N LEU A 181 -5.21 5.83 -2.65
CA LEU A 181 -4.79 7.11 -2.08
C LEU A 181 -4.94 7.10 -0.53
N PRO A 182 -4.06 6.39 0.19
CA PRO A 182 -4.09 6.40 1.65
C PRO A 182 -3.77 7.79 2.22
N PHE A 183 -4.27 8.05 3.43
CA PHE A 183 -4.03 9.30 4.15
C PHE A 183 -2.56 9.39 4.59
N MET A 184 -1.99 10.59 4.51
CA MET A 184 -0.68 10.91 5.07
C MET A 184 -0.61 12.39 5.44
N SER A 185 -0.13 12.69 6.64
CA SER A 185 0.11 14.07 7.10
C SER A 185 1.46 14.18 7.79
N PHE A 186 2.07 15.36 7.69
CA PHE A 186 3.35 15.70 8.29
C PHE A 186 3.18 16.82 9.29
N ILE A 187 3.75 16.64 10.49
CA ILE A 187 3.98 17.70 11.46
C ILE A 187 5.49 17.93 11.52
N LEU A 188 5.91 19.13 11.13
CA LEU A 188 7.31 19.53 11.08
C LEU A 188 7.63 20.50 12.24
N PRO A 189 8.77 20.34 12.94
CA PRO A 189 9.22 21.28 13.97
C PRO A 189 9.29 22.73 13.48
N SER A 190 9.09 23.72 14.37
CA SER A 190 9.25 25.13 13.98
C SER A 190 10.67 25.42 13.47
N ILE A 191 11.69 24.91 14.17
CA ILE A 191 13.10 25.04 13.80
C ILE A 191 13.38 24.42 12.43
N PHE A 192 12.79 23.24 12.13
CA PHE A 192 12.92 22.63 10.81
C PHE A 192 12.33 23.53 9.73
N ARG A 193 11.15 24.11 9.98
CA ARG A 193 10.49 24.99 9.01
C ARG A 193 11.27 26.28 8.74
N GLN A 194 11.92 26.83 9.77
CA GLN A 194 12.77 28.01 9.65
C GLN A 194 14.09 27.70 8.94
N LYS A 195 14.70 26.55 9.23
CA LYS A 195 15.99 26.14 8.65
C LYS A 195 15.88 25.68 7.20
N TYR A 196 14.79 24.99 6.84
CA TYR A 196 14.58 24.41 5.51
C TYR A 196 13.26 24.91 4.85
N PRO A 197 13.06 26.22 4.66
CA PRO A 197 11.81 26.76 4.14
C PRO A 197 11.51 26.27 2.71
N ARG A 198 12.55 26.02 1.90
CA ARG A 198 12.41 25.43 0.55
C ARG A 198 11.82 24.02 0.61
N ALA A 199 12.30 23.18 1.52
CA ALA A 199 11.79 21.83 1.72
C ALA A 199 10.31 21.83 2.16
N VAL A 200 9.94 22.76 3.05
CA VAL A 200 8.54 22.94 3.46
C VAL A 200 7.67 23.39 2.29
N ASN A 201 8.16 24.31 1.46
CA ASN A 201 7.44 24.78 0.28
C ASN A 201 7.29 23.66 -0.77
N ALA A 202 8.32 22.84 -0.96
CA ALA A 202 8.25 21.65 -1.80
C ALA A 202 7.19 20.67 -1.28
N LEU A 203 7.19 20.34 0.01
CA LEU A 203 6.20 19.46 0.62
C LEU A 203 4.77 19.99 0.42
N ARG A 204 4.54 21.29 0.61
CA ARG A 204 3.24 21.94 0.34
C ARG A 204 2.84 21.87 -1.12
N THR A 205 3.79 22.11 -2.03
CA THR A 205 3.55 21.99 -3.48
C THR A 205 3.19 20.55 -3.86
N ASN A 206 3.84 19.57 -3.23
CA ASN A 206 3.68 18.14 -3.49
C ASN A 206 2.32 17.57 -3.06
N ILE A 207 1.55 18.28 -2.24
CA ILE A 207 0.14 17.93 -1.93
C ILE A 207 -0.69 17.75 -3.21
N ASN A 208 -0.36 18.49 -4.27
CA ASN A 208 -1.06 18.42 -5.57
C ASN A 208 -0.24 17.68 -6.66
N ARG A 209 0.72 16.82 -6.25
CA ARG A 209 1.58 16.06 -7.16
C ARG A 209 1.32 14.57 -7.03
N LEU A 210 1.65 13.82 -8.10
CA LEU A 210 1.64 12.36 -8.05
C LEU A 210 2.84 11.90 -7.23
N THR A 211 2.56 11.37 -6.03
CA THR A 211 3.57 10.83 -5.11
C THR A 211 3.34 9.34 -4.89
N THR A 212 4.33 8.65 -4.35
CA THR A 212 4.31 7.22 -4.08
C THR A 212 4.96 6.91 -2.74
N PRO A 213 4.74 5.70 -2.19
CA PRO A 213 5.48 5.23 -1.02
C PRO A 213 7.00 5.16 -1.18
N LEU A 214 7.54 5.23 -2.41
CA LEU A 214 8.98 5.30 -2.67
C LEU A 214 9.52 6.72 -2.46
N ASP A 215 8.73 7.74 -2.78
CA ASP A 215 9.05 9.14 -2.50
C ASP A 215 9.14 9.38 -0.97
N VAL A 216 8.26 8.74 -0.20
CA VAL A 216 8.31 8.75 1.27
C VAL A 216 9.59 8.09 1.80
N TYR A 217 10.02 6.96 1.22
CA TYR A 217 11.30 6.34 1.59
C TYR A 217 12.48 7.30 1.37
N ALA A 218 12.53 7.94 0.19
CA ALA A 218 13.55 8.94 -0.10
C ALA A 218 13.53 10.10 0.91
N THR A 219 12.33 10.57 1.27
CA THR A 219 12.13 11.62 2.28
C THR A 219 12.69 11.22 3.65
N LEU A 220 12.48 9.98 4.08
CA LEU A 220 13.03 9.47 5.34
C LEU A 220 14.57 9.43 5.29
N LEU A 221 15.17 9.06 4.16
CA LEU A 221 16.63 9.13 4.01
C LEU A 221 17.15 10.58 4.03
N SER A 222 16.43 11.51 3.39
CA SER A 222 16.77 12.94 3.40
C SER A 222 16.83 13.53 4.81
N LEU A 223 15.97 13.07 5.73
CA LEU A 223 16.00 13.52 7.12
C LEU A 223 17.31 13.18 7.85
N LEU A 224 18.07 12.18 7.39
CA LEU A 224 19.40 11.84 7.95
C LEU A 224 20.49 12.84 7.53
N ASP A 225 20.28 13.58 6.44
CA ASP A 225 21.25 14.52 5.89
C ASP A 225 20.59 15.56 4.97
N MET A 226 19.86 16.51 5.58
CA MET A 226 19.13 17.54 4.84
C MET A 226 20.04 18.47 4.02
N ASN A 227 21.34 18.52 4.31
CA ASN A 227 22.29 19.33 3.56
C ASN A 227 22.58 18.76 2.16
N LYS A 228 22.32 17.46 1.96
CA LYS A 228 22.42 16.80 0.65
C LYS A 228 21.17 16.96 -0.21
N GLU A 229 20.07 17.45 0.37
CA GLU A 229 18.91 17.80 -0.44
C GLU A 229 19.30 18.95 -1.36
N SER A 230 19.26 18.68 -2.67
CA SER A 230 19.71 19.60 -3.69
C SER A 230 19.03 20.96 -3.52
N SER A 231 19.82 22.02 -3.53
CA SER A 231 19.30 23.38 -3.62
C SER A 231 18.62 23.69 -4.96
N THR A 232 18.74 22.78 -5.95
CA THR A 232 18.14 22.91 -7.28
C THR A 232 16.95 21.96 -7.45
N ASN A 233 15.79 22.49 -7.84
CA ASN A 233 14.52 21.78 -8.06
C ASN A 233 14.52 20.87 -9.31
N ASN A 234 15.65 20.27 -9.66
CA ASN A 234 15.85 19.54 -10.92
C ASN A 234 15.62 18.04 -10.75
N ALA A 235 14.57 17.65 -10.00
CA ALA A 235 14.21 16.25 -9.89
C ALA A 235 13.81 15.72 -11.28
N ASN A 236 14.45 14.64 -11.70
CA ASN A 236 14.18 14.04 -13.00
C ASN A 236 12.83 13.31 -12.94
N ILE A 237 11.93 13.62 -13.87
CA ILE A 237 10.56 13.09 -13.93
C ILE A 237 10.47 11.56 -13.96
N THR A 238 11.53 10.90 -14.45
CA THR A 238 11.65 9.43 -14.54
C THR A 238 12.23 8.78 -13.28
N GLN A 239 12.65 9.58 -12.29
CA GLN A 239 13.09 9.04 -11.00
C GLN A 239 11.93 8.34 -10.30
N ARG A 240 12.13 7.05 -9.98
CA ARG A 240 11.16 6.24 -9.24
C ARG A 240 10.86 6.78 -7.83
N ALA A 241 11.81 7.51 -7.24
CA ALA A 241 11.73 8.04 -5.89
C ALA A 241 12.38 9.43 -5.86
N ILE A 242 11.60 10.42 -5.45
CA ILE A 242 12.01 11.80 -5.23
C ILE A 242 11.60 12.14 -3.81
N SER A 243 12.53 12.62 -2.98
CA SER A 243 12.20 13.10 -1.64
C SER A 243 11.11 14.17 -1.71
N LEU A 244 10.12 14.09 -0.82
CA LEU A 244 9.02 15.05 -0.73
C LEU A 244 9.48 16.45 -0.31
N PHE A 245 10.75 16.60 0.10
CA PHE A 245 11.41 17.88 0.34
C PHE A 245 11.97 18.53 -0.93
N ASN A 246 11.86 17.86 -2.08
CA ASN A 246 12.08 18.45 -3.41
C ASN A 246 10.75 18.54 -4.16
N VAL A 247 10.61 19.54 -5.04
CA VAL A 247 9.38 19.67 -5.84
C VAL A 247 9.28 18.50 -6.80
N ILE A 248 8.24 17.69 -6.66
CA ILE A 248 7.93 16.63 -7.62
C ILE A 248 7.43 17.30 -8.90
N PRO A 249 7.98 16.94 -10.08
CA PRO A 249 7.61 17.56 -11.34
C PRO A 249 6.10 17.57 -11.58
N ALA A 250 5.59 18.74 -11.98
CA ALA A 250 4.17 18.95 -12.23
C ALA A 250 3.61 18.04 -13.32
N GLN A 251 4.47 17.49 -14.18
CA GLN A 251 4.15 16.66 -15.32
C GLN A 251 4.35 15.17 -15.02
N ARG A 252 4.85 14.75 -13.84
CA ARG A 252 5.06 13.32 -13.51
C ARG A 252 3.75 12.54 -13.67
N THR A 253 3.80 11.41 -14.36
CA THR A 253 2.65 10.53 -14.64
C THR A 253 2.94 9.14 -14.13
N CYS A 254 1.93 8.28 -14.04
CA CYS A 254 2.12 6.88 -13.64
C CYS A 254 3.09 6.15 -14.57
N ASP A 255 3.12 6.49 -15.86
CA ASP A 255 4.04 5.86 -16.82
C ASP A 255 5.51 6.26 -16.63
N HIS A 256 5.78 7.52 -16.29
CA HIS A 256 7.14 7.97 -15.97
C HIS A 256 7.79 7.13 -14.86
N ILE A 257 6.97 6.62 -13.93
CA ILE A 257 7.39 5.77 -12.81
C ILE A 257 6.97 4.30 -12.96
N LYS A 258 6.54 3.90 -14.15
CA LYS A 258 6.14 2.52 -14.48
C LYS A 258 5.06 1.93 -13.56
N LEU A 259 4.18 2.79 -13.03
CA LEU A 259 2.97 2.38 -12.33
C LEU A 259 1.88 2.02 -13.37
N PRO A 260 1.36 0.78 -13.36
CA PRO A 260 0.36 0.37 -14.33
C PRO A 260 -0.95 1.17 -14.25
N PRO A 261 -1.69 1.34 -15.36
CA PRO A 261 -2.99 2.02 -15.37
C PRO A 261 -3.98 1.48 -14.33
N HIS A 262 -3.91 0.19 -14.01
CA HIS A 262 -4.71 -0.44 -12.95
C HIS A 262 -4.61 0.28 -11.60
N TRP A 263 -3.41 0.73 -11.23
CA TRP A 263 -3.14 1.38 -9.93
C TRP A 263 -3.13 2.91 -10.01
N CYS A 264 -3.31 3.47 -11.21
CA CYS A 264 -3.18 4.90 -11.45
C CYS A 264 -4.48 5.62 -11.10
N SER A 265 -4.50 6.36 -9.98
CA SER A 265 -5.68 7.09 -9.48
C SER A 265 -5.97 8.39 -10.22
N CYS A 266 -5.02 8.94 -10.97
CA CYS A 266 -5.17 10.21 -11.69
C CYS A 266 -5.79 10.08 -13.10
N LEU A 267 -6.15 8.86 -13.53
CA LEU A 267 -6.76 8.63 -14.84
C LEU A 267 -8.26 8.89 -14.80
N GLN A 268 -8.76 9.59 -15.82
CA GLN A 268 -10.19 9.78 -16.02
C GLN A 268 -10.76 8.64 -16.87
N TRP A 269 -11.42 7.71 -16.19
CA TRP A 269 -12.11 6.60 -16.81
C TRP A 269 -13.51 7.03 -17.26
N GLN A 270 -13.87 6.70 -18.50
CA GLN A 270 -15.19 6.96 -19.08
C GLN A 270 -16.05 5.71 -18.95
N GLN A 271 -17.26 5.84 -18.42
CA GLN A 271 -18.20 4.72 -18.35
C GLN A 271 -18.58 4.22 -19.74
N VAL A 272 -18.66 2.89 -19.88
CA VAL A 272 -19.07 2.23 -21.13
C VAL A 272 -20.12 1.16 -20.83
N ASN A 273 -20.88 0.77 -21.86
CA ASN A 273 -21.90 -0.26 -21.71
C ASN A 273 -21.26 -1.62 -21.42
N ALA A 274 -21.59 -2.22 -20.27
CA ALA A 274 -21.12 -3.55 -19.88
C ALA A 274 -21.58 -4.67 -20.85
N ASN A 275 -22.64 -4.43 -21.63
CA ASN A 275 -23.15 -5.36 -22.63
C ASN A 275 -22.45 -5.26 -24.00
N ASP A 276 -21.55 -4.29 -24.19
CA ASP A 276 -20.77 -4.13 -25.43
C ASP A 276 -19.98 -5.41 -25.73
N ILE A 277 -20.00 -5.82 -27.00
CA ILE A 277 -19.32 -7.04 -27.47
C ILE A 277 -17.82 -7.03 -27.15
N LYS A 278 -17.16 -5.87 -27.24
CA LYS A 278 -15.73 -5.73 -26.89
C LYS A 278 -15.49 -5.94 -25.40
N ILE A 279 -16.40 -5.50 -24.54
CA ILE A 279 -16.30 -5.70 -23.09
C ILE A 279 -16.49 -7.17 -22.73
N LYS A 280 -17.44 -7.86 -23.37
CA LYS A 280 -17.62 -9.31 -23.22
C LYS A 280 -16.38 -10.09 -23.65
N GLN A 281 -15.86 -9.79 -24.85
CA GLN A 281 -14.63 -10.40 -25.37
C GLN A 281 -13.43 -10.15 -24.43
N ALA A 282 -13.30 -8.93 -23.90
CA ALA A 282 -12.24 -8.59 -22.97
C ALA A 282 -12.36 -9.35 -21.64
N ALA A 283 -13.58 -9.46 -21.08
CA ALA A 283 -13.84 -10.23 -19.86
C ALA A 283 -13.55 -11.72 -20.05
N GLU A 284 -14.00 -12.31 -21.16
CA GLU A 284 -13.69 -13.70 -21.53
C GLU A 284 -12.19 -13.92 -21.70
N TYR A 285 -11.48 -12.99 -22.35
CA TYR A 285 -10.03 -13.04 -22.47
C TYR A 285 -9.34 -13.06 -21.09
N ILE A 286 -9.80 -12.23 -20.15
CA ILE A 286 -9.25 -12.18 -18.78
C ILE A 286 -9.48 -13.51 -18.07
N VAL A 287 -10.68 -14.09 -18.14
CA VAL A 287 -10.98 -15.40 -17.53
C VAL A 287 -10.10 -16.49 -18.14
N ASN A 288 -9.96 -16.50 -19.46
CA ASN A 288 -9.08 -17.45 -20.16
C ASN A 288 -7.61 -17.28 -19.74
N TYR A 289 -7.12 -16.04 -19.63
CA TYR A 289 -5.78 -15.76 -19.13
C TYR A 289 -5.60 -16.26 -17.69
N ILE A 290 -6.58 -16.06 -16.80
CA ILE A 290 -6.57 -16.60 -15.44
C ILE A 290 -6.47 -18.13 -15.46
N ASN A 291 -7.29 -18.80 -16.27
CA ASN A 291 -7.25 -20.26 -16.39
C ASN A 291 -5.92 -20.76 -16.95
N GLN A 292 -5.33 -20.05 -17.92
CA GLN A 292 -3.98 -20.35 -18.42
C GLN A 292 -2.93 -20.26 -17.30
N LEU A 293 -2.96 -19.18 -16.49
CA LEU A 293 -2.06 -19.04 -15.33
C LEU A 293 -2.25 -20.16 -14.29
N LEU A 294 -3.49 -20.59 -14.05
CA LEU A 294 -3.75 -21.71 -13.13
C LEU A 294 -3.26 -23.03 -13.73
N SER A 295 -3.35 -23.20 -15.05
CA SER A 295 -2.94 -24.41 -15.75
C SER A 295 -1.43 -24.64 -15.77
N THR A 296 -0.61 -23.57 -15.77
CA THR A 296 0.86 -23.68 -15.69
C THR A 296 1.33 -24.15 -14.31
N VAL A 297 0.48 -23.98 -13.31
CA VAL A 297 0.79 -24.23 -11.90
C VAL A 297 0.32 -25.60 -11.44
N SER A 298 -0.93 -25.98 -11.75
CA SER A 298 -1.41 -27.36 -11.73
C SER A 298 -2.86 -27.40 -12.17
N ARG A 299 -3.13 -28.05 -13.31
CA ARG A 299 -4.50 -28.28 -13.82
C ARG A 299 -5.39 -29.06 -12.84
N SER A 300 -4.81 -29.82 -11.91
CA SER A 300 -5.54 -30.68 -10.99
C SER A 300 -5.80 -30.06 -9.61
N LEU A 301 -5.29 -28.86 -9.33
CA LEU A 301 -5.47 -28.23 -8.01
C LEU A 301 -6.61 -27.21 -7.98
N CYS A 302 -6.87 -26.52 -9.09
CA CYS A 302 -7.84 -25.43 -9.15
C CYS A 302 -8.91 -25.74 -10.19
N HIS A 303 -10.18 -25.49 -9.84
CA HIS A 303 -11.28 -25.56 -10.79
C HIS A 303 -11.08 -24.58 -11.93
N HIS A 304 -11.48 -24.99 -13.14
CA HIS A 304 -11.60 -24.10 -14.28
C HIS A 304 -12.67 -23.05 -13.99
N LEU A 305 -12.32 -21.78 -14.21
CA LEU A 305 -13.22 -20.65 -13.98
C LEU A 305 -14.01 -20.33 -15.24
N ILE A 306 -15.26 -19.93 -15.08
CA ILE A 306 -16.10 -19.38 -16.15
C ILE A 306 -16.55 -17.98 -15.79
N LEU A 307 -16.71 -17.13 -16.80
CA LEU A 307 -17.33 -15.82 -16.66
C LEU A 307 -18.80 -16.03 -16.25
N ASP A 308 -19.21 -15.40 -15.16
CA ASP A 308 -20.58 -15.49 -14.65
C ASP A 308 -21.39 -14.24 -15.00
N SER A 309 -20.82 -13.06 -14.75
CA SER A 309 -21.50 -11.78 -14.97
C SER A 309 -20.52 -10.63 -15.14
N ILE A 310 -20.94 -9.56 -15.83
CA ILE A 310 -20.20 -8.30 -15.93
C ILE A 310 -21.02 -7.24 -15.19
N HIS A 311 -20.43 -6.62 -14.17
CA HIS A 311 -21.11 -5.66 -13.30
C HIS A 311 -20.91 -4.21 -13.74
N ASN A 312 -19.70 -3.87 -14.18
CA ASN A 312 -19.33 -2.51 -14.55
C ASN A 312 -18.18 -2.53 -15.57
N ALA A 313 -18.11 -1.54 -16.44
CA ALA A 313 -17.03 -1.38 -17.39
C ALA A 313 -16.73 0.09 -17.65
N GLN A 314 -15.45 0.43 -17.66
CA GLN A 314 -14.98 1.76 -17.99
C GLN A 314 -13.84 1.67 -18.99
N MET A 315 -13.63 2.74 -19.75
CA MET A 315 -12.56 2.85 -20.71
C MET A 315 -11.67 4.07 -20.44
N TYR A 316 -10.38 3.92 -20.73
CA TYR A 316 -9.42 5.00 -20.75
C TYR A 316 -8.69 4.99 -22.09
N ARG A 317 -8.70 6.13 -22.77
CA ARG A 317 -7.89 6.37 -23.97
C ARG A 317 -6.74 7.31 -23.61
N PRO A 318 -5.49 6.93 -23.83
CA PRO A 318 -4.37 7.87 -23.75
C PRO A 318 -4.57 8.95 -24.82
N ASN A 319 -5.01 10.15 -24.43
CA ASN A 319 -5.30 11.22 -25.37
C ASN A 319 -4.11 12.18 -25.48
N LYS A 320 -3.61 12.46 -26.69
CA LYS A 320 -2.50 13.40 -26.91
C LYS A 320 -2.87 14.86 -26.65
N ASN A 321 -4.17 15.19 -26.75
CA ASN A 321 -4.67 16.58 -26.78
C ASN A 321 -5.49 16.95 -25.55
N PHE A 322 -5.23 16.36 -24.37
CA PHE A 322 -5.91 16.82 -23.16
C PHE A 322 -5.29 18.14 -22.68
N SER A 323 -5.77 19.23 -23.26
CA SER A 323 -5.61 20.61 -22.81
C SER A 323 -6.89 21.07 -22.11
N ALA A 324 -7.50 20.23 -21.27
CA ALA A 324 -8.44 20.71 -20.27
C ALA A 324 -7.62 21.44 -19.18
N PRO A 325 -8.15 22.51 -18.56
CA PRO A 325 -7.58 23.00 -17.30
C PRO A 325 -7.44 21.78 -16.39
N LEU A 326 -6.22 21.45 -15.96
CA LEU A 326 -6.02 20.35 -15.04
C LEU A 326 -6.79 20.66 -13.76
N GLU A 327 -8.03 20.20 -13.65
CA GLU A 327 -8.69 20.04 -12.37
C GLU A 327 -7.76 19.24 -11.47
N ARG A 328 -7.69 19.62 -10.19
CA ARG A 328 -6.69 19.09 -9.25
C ARG A 328 -6.61 17.57 -9.34
N GLY A 329 -5.43 17.07 -9.73
CA GLY A 329 -5.09 15.65 -9.66
C GLY A 329 -5.32 14.83 -10.94
N VAL A 330 -5.91 15.38 -12.00
CA VAL A 330 -6.10 14.67 -13.28
C VAL A 330 -4.81 14.65 -14.09
N ARG A 331 -4.35 13.50 -14.59
CA ARG A 331 -3.12 13.43 -15.41
C ARG A 331 -3.27 12.46 -16.59
N VAL A 332 -2.72 12.86 -17.73
CA VAL A 332 -2.66 12.05 -18.96
C VAL A 332 -1.38 11.23 -18.98
N LEU A 333 -1.45 9.97 -19.43
CA LEU A 333 -0.25 9.18 -19.71
C LEU A 333 0.38 9.64 -21.03
N THR A 334 1.47 10.39 -20.95
CA THR A 334 2.15 11.00 -22.12
C THR A 334 3.08 10.05 -22.87
N HIS A 335 3.50 8.91 -22.28
CA HIS A 335 4.50 7.99 -22.86
C HIS A 335 3.98 6.60 -23.26
N TRP A 336 2.68 6.28 -23.06
CA TRP A 336 1.98 5.19 -23.78
C TRP A 336 1.71 5.60 -25.25
N ASN A 337 2.69 6.30 -25.82
CA ASN A 337 2.61 7.16 -26.98
C ASN A 337 2.89 6.38 -28.28
N ARG A 338 2.62 5.07 -28.29
CA ARG A 338 2.94 4.23 -29.46
C ARG A 338 1.78 3.89 -30.38
N ALA A 339 0.54 4.22 -30.04
CA ALA A 339 -0.41 4.75 -31.02
C ALA A 339 -1.77 5.11 -30.42
N ASN A 340 -2.50 5.94 -31.17
CA ASN A 340 -3.93 6.20 -30.99
C ASN A 340 -4.79 4.91 -31.09
N ASP A 341 -4.17 3.75 -31.27
CA ASP A 341 -4.79 2.43 -31.34
C ASP A 341 -4.90 1.74 -29.97
N VAL A 342 -4.31 2.29 -28.90
CA VAL A 342 -4.38 1.68 -27.57
C VAL A 342 -5.57 2.22 -26.78
N VAL A 343 -6.39 1.31 -26.26
CA VAL A 343 -7.48 1.58 -25.33
C VAL A 343 -7.31 0.68 -24.11
N PHE A 344 -7.53 1.20 -22.91
CA PHE A 344 -7.64 0.38 -21.72
C PHE A 344 -9.09 0.23 -21.32
N TYR A 345 -9.48 -0.98 -20.95
CA TYR A 345 -10.73 -1.25 -20.28
C TYR A 345 -10.46 -1.65 -18.82
N GLN A 346 -11.23 -1.10 -17.90
CA GLN A 346 -11.32 -1.57 -16.52
C GLN A 346 -12.70 -2.21 -16.33
N ILE A 347 -12.71 -3.50 -16.06
CA ILE A 347 -13.93 -4.32 -16.05
C ILE A 347 -14.08 -4.93 -14.67
N THR A 348 -15.27 -4.77 -14.09
CA THR A 348 -15.68 -5.46 -12.87
C THR A 348 -16.60 -6.62 -13.24
N PHE A 349 -16.23 -7.85 -12.91
CA PHE A 349 -16.95 -9.06 -13.33
C PHE A 349 -16.90 -10.17 -12.27
N GLY A 350 -17.89 -11.05 -12.32
CA GLY A 350 -18.02 -12.24 -11.48
C GLY A 350 -17.56 -13.51 -12.20
N THR A 351 -17.06 -14.49 -11.45
CA THR A 351 -16.73 -15.82 -11.97
C THR A 351 -17.30 -16.96 -11.11
N LYS A 352 -17.48 -18.13 -11.73
CA LYS A 352 -17.83 -19.40 -11.08
C LYS A 352 -16.74 -20.46 -11.34
N PRO A 353 -16.59 -21.47 -10.46
CA PRO A 353 -17.35 -21.71 -9.23
C PRO A 353 -16.82 -20.95 -8.00
N ASN A 354 -15.82 -20.09 -8.16
CA ASN A 354 -15.11 -19.48 -7.03
C ASN A 354 -15.79 -18.24 -6.40
N GLU A 355 -16.95 -17.83 -6.95
CA GLU A 355 -17.76 -16.67 -6.54
C GLU A 355 -16.91 -15.39 -6.41
N ALA A 356 -15.87 -15.27 -7.22
CA ALA A 356 -14.96 -14.13 -7.14
C ALA A 356 -15.55 -12.94 -7.89
N ILE A 357 -15.38 -11.76 -7.30
CA ILE A 357 -15.61 -10.48 -7.98
C ILE A 357 -14.24 -9.91 -8.28
N TYR A 358 -13.92 -9.71 -9.56
CA TYR A 358 -12.67 -9.13 -10.01
C TYR A 358 -12.87 -7.71 -10.52
N GLU A 359 -11.86 -6.86 -10.33
CA GLU A 359 -11.61 -5.64 -11.09
C GLU A 359 -10.33 -5.87 -11.88
N ALA A 360 -10.43 -5.87 -13.21
CA ALA A 360 -9.29 -6.12 -14.09
C ALA A 360 -9.09 -4.97 -15.06
N THR A 361 -7.83 -4.62 -15.28
CA THR A 361 -7.45 -3.70 -16.35
C THR A 361 -6.79 -4.46 -17.50
N ILE A 362 -7.31 -4.25 -18.71
CA ILE A 362 -6.88 -4.92 -19.94
C ILE A 362 -6.62 -3.88 -21.02
N GLN A 363 -5.53 -4.06 -21.75
CA GLN A 363 -5.19 -3.27 -22.91
C GLN A 363 -5.80 -3.90 -24.16
N TYR A 364 -6.40 -3.09 -25.00
CA TYR A 364 -6.82 -3.42 -26.35
C TYR A 364 -6.00 -2.59 -27.34
N THR A 365 -5.41 -3.24 -28.33
CA THR A 365 -4.70 -2.58 -29.43
C THR A 365 -5.52 -2.74 -30.70
N SER A 366 -6.16 -1.66 -31.16
CA SER A 366 -7.12 -1.69 -32.27
C SER A 366 -6.50 -2.08 -33.60
N ARG A 367 -5.23 -1.74 -33.84
CA ARG A 367 -4.49 -2.10 -35.07
C ARG A 367 -4.36 -3.61 -35.27
N THR A 368 -4.11 -4.35 -34.20
CA THR A 368 -3.94 -5.81 -34.20
C THR A 368 -5.20 -6.54 -33.77
N GLY A 369 -6.20 -5.83 -33.26
CA GLY A 369 -7.40 -6.41 -32.65
C GLY A 369 -7.11 -7.25 -31.40
N SER A 370 -5.94 -7.06 -30.77
CA SER A 370 -5.46 -7.96 -29.70
C SER A 370 -5.68 -7.39 -28.31
N PHE A 371 -5.96 -8.28 -27.36
CA PHE A 371 -6.01 -7.98 -25.93
C PHE A 371 -4.71 -8.37 -25.21
N SER A 372 -4.36 -7.64 -24.16
CA SER A 372 -3.23 -7.97 -23.28
C SER A 372 -3.49 -7.55 -21.84
N THR A 373 -3.12 -8.40 -20.89
CA THR A 373 -3.22 -8.13 -19.44
C THR A 373 -2.11 -8.87 -18.69
N ASP A 374 -1.94 -8.54 -17.42
CA ASP A 374 -1.04 -9.23 -16.49
C ASP A 374 -1.77 -9.50 -15.17
N HIS A 375 -1.39 -10.56 -14.46
CA HIS A 375 -1.96 -10.91 -13.17
C HIS A 375 -1.87 -9.79 -12.10
N THR A 376 -0.95 -8.83 -12.22
CA THR A 376 -0.87 -7.64 -11.37
C THR A 376 -1.93 -6.58 -11.65
N HIS A 377 -2.61 -6.68 -12.80
CA HIS A 377 -3.68 -5.78 -13.22
C HIS A 377 -5.07 -6.34 -12.90
N ILE A 378 -5.15 -7.44 -12.14
CA ILE A 378 -6.40 -8.11 -11.77
C ILE A 378 -6.49 -8.17 -10.26
N SER A 379 -7.42 -7.44 -9.67
CA SER A 379 -7.69 -7.42 -8.22
C SER A 379 -8.95 -8.21 -7.91
N ARG A 380 -8.96 -9.00 -6.83
CA ARG A 380 -10.18 -9.63 -6.32
C ARG A 380 -10.77 -8.73 -5.25
N LEU A 381 -12.04 -8.35 -5.38
CA LEU A 381 -12.72 -7.38 -4.52
C LEU A 381 -13.41 -8.03 -3.31
N ASN A 382 -13.51 -9.36 -3.27
CA ASN A 382 -14.10 -10.10 -2.16
C ASN A 382 -13.12 -11.14 -1.57
N ALA A 383 -13.24 -11.40 -0.26
CA ALA A 383 -12.35 -12.31 0.44
C ALA A 383 -12.53 -13.76 -0.07
N TYR A 384 -11.41 -14.44 -0.31
CA TYR A 384 -11.38 -15.83 -0.80
C TYR A 384 -11.11 -16.86 0.30
N LYS A 385 -10.79 -16.42 1.53
CA LYS A 385 -10.61 -17.25 2.72
C LYS A 385 -9.74 -18.51 2.42
N SER A 386 -10.26 -19.70 2.72
CA SER A 386 -9.60 -20.99 2.55
C SER A 386 -9.74 -21.60 1.15
N SER A 387 -10.48 -20.97 0.22
CA SER A 387 -10.78 -21.55 -1.09
C SER A 387 -9.55 -21.83 -1.96
N ALA A 388 -8.41 -21.19 -1.68
CA ALA A 388 -7.16 -21.35 -2.42
C ALA A 388 -6.03 -22.03 -1.59
N ASN A 389 -6.38 -22.84 -0.59
CA ASN A 389 -5.43 -23.48 0.33
C ASN A 389 -4.57 -24.61 -0.29
N CYS A 390 -4.90 -25.08 -1.49
CA CYS A 390 -4.11 -26.06 -2.25
C CYS A 390 -2.86 -25.40 -2.87
N ILE A 391 -2.93 -24.14 -3.29
CA ILE A 391 -1.82 -23.45 -3.98
C ILE A 391 -1.10 -22.40 -3.13
N VAL A 392 -1.66 -22.06 -1.97
CA VAL A 392 -1.11 -21.05 -1.03
C VAL A 392 0.38 -21.24 -0.69
N ARG A 393 0.92 -22.48 -0.75
CA ARG A 393 2.34 -22.75 -0.50
C ARG A 393 3.21 -22.41 -1.71
N SER A 394 2.85 -22.96 -2.85
CA SER A 394 3.69 -22.94 -4.05
C SER A 394 3.46 -21.67 -4.88
N TYR A 395 2.24 -21.11 -4.88
CA TYR A 395 1.84 -20.00 -5.76
C TYR A 395 0.95 -18.98 -5.03
N PRO A 396 1.47 -18.30 -3.99
CA PRO A 396 0.68 -17.38 -3.15
C PRO A 396 0.08 -16.20 -3.92
N HIS A 397 0.72 -15.75 -5.01
CA HIS A 397 0.23 -14.65 -5.84
C HIS A 397 -0.98 -15.02 -6.70
N LEU A 398 -1.23 -16.32 -6.94
CA LEU A 398 -2.39 -16.82 -7.69
C LEU A 398 -3.58 -17.19 -6.79
N ARG A 399 -3.45 -17.08 -5.46
CA ARG A 399 -4.53 -17.43 -4.52
C ARG A 399 -5.84 -16.67 -4.77
N LYS A 400 -5.75 -15.45 -5.27
CA LYS A 400 -6.93 -14.65 -5.61
C LYS A 400 -7.75 -15.27 -6.74
N PHE A 401 -7.18 -16.18 -7.52
CA PHE A 401 -7.83 -16.84 -8.66
C PHE A 401 -8.36 -18.23 -8.31
N CYS A 402 -7.52 -19.05 -7.68
CA CYS A 402 -7.81 -20.47 -7.49
C CYS A 402 -9.01 -20.74 -6.58
N PHE A 403 -9.80 -21.73 -6.97
CA PHE A 403 -10.76 -22.42 -6.12
C PHE A 403 -10.41 -23.91 -6.13
N CYS A 404 -10.01 -24.44 -4.99
CA CYS A 404 -9.42 -25.76 -4.90
C CYS A 404 -10.41 -26.85 -5.24
N ILE A 405 -9.96 -27.80 -6.07
CA ILE A 405 -10.64 -29.08 -6.26
C ILE A 405 -10.52 -29.84 -4.93
N LYS A 406 -11.65 -30.38 -4.45
CA LYS A 406 -11.71 -31.13 -3.19
C LYS A 406 -11.14 -32.52 -3.33
#